data_AF-A0A353PSU3-F1
#
_entry.id   AF-A0A353PSU3-F1
#
_cell.length_a   1.000
_cell.length_b   1.000
_cell.length_c   1.000
_cell.angle_alpha   90.00
_cell.angle_beta   90.00
_cell.angle_gamma   90.00
#
_symmetry.space_group_name_H-M   'P 1'
#
loop_
_entity.id
_entity.type
_entity.pdbx_description
1 polymer ?
#
loop_
_entity_poly.entity_id
_entity_poly.type
_entity_poly.pdbx_seq_one_letter_code
_entity_poly.pdbx_strand_id
1 'polypeptide(L)'
;MGKEQFLGMINAKHFYFDTDGNYHDYPEIHKTIVSGASRVLSKPARERGSVFSTAFTSIQLFEDPLIANATSESDFTLDDFIDSKKPITLYLTVPYSDIGRISPVFRLLITFMLKRFSGGETQHGSVKLKNHLLFLLDEFPVLGPFPFLQESMGVLRGYGINFLIVCQALSQLIDLYGESHLFLDHCTIHTVFAPGKVQDAEKFSKAIGKESVTQTKMSRSGRKFDTALSNLNFSDNDFGRNLIDPEELLKLPGSEVLVMAQGMPPYIGKKVVYYKDKQFKDLVKIKALSGEKTIQDQAKVLPSYEKRKKNEAVIEKRLMSMKEKIGDEKADSEFLFVEESLFTVLELNAQNKKTEQKVQDTTQKKFENKDDFDEDSEDVKRRMETLAQ
;
A
#
# COMPACT_ATOMS: atom_id res chain seq x y z
N MET A 1 20.49 -28.12 5.49
CA MET A 1 19.66 -28.11 6.71
C MET A 1 19.14 -29.50 7.00
N GLY A 2 19.42 -30.00 8.21
CA GLY A 2 19.32 -31.42 8.56
C GLY A 2 18.12 -31.77 9.44
N LYS A 3 17.85 -33.07 9.57
CA LYS A 3 16.88 -33.68 10.51
C LYS A 3 17.03 -33.15 11.95
N GLU A 4 18.26 -32.79 12.32
CA GLU A 4 18.63 -32.26 13.64
C GLU A 4 17.99 -30.91 13.97
N GLN A 5 17.84 -30.00 12.99
CA GLN A 5 17.22 -28.69 13.25
C GLN A 5 15.74 -28.83 13.64
N PHE A 6 15.00 -29.74 13.01
CA PHE A 6 13.61 -29.98 13.38
C PHE A 6 13.45 -30.74 14.68
N LEU A 7 14.37 -31.66 14.99
CA LEU A 7 14.44 -32.26 16.32
C LEU A 7 14.71 -31.18 17.38
N GLY A 8 15.57 -30.21 17.07
CA GLY A 8 15.79 -29.01 17.88
C GLY A 8 14.51 -28.19 18.05
N MET A 9 13.76 -27.91 16.98
CA MET A 9 12.48 -27.20 17.04
C MET A 9 11.43 -27.94 17.89
N ILE A 10 11.36 -29.26 17.79
CA ILE A 10 10.44 -30.08 18.59
C ILE A 10 10.79 -30.03 20.08
N ASN A 11 12.09 -30.01 20.39
CA ASN A 11 12.59 -30.01 21.76
C ASN A 11 12.76 -28.59 22.33
N ALA A 12 12.47 -27.54 21.56
CA ALA A 12 12.61 -26.16 21.99
C ALA A 12 11.53 -25.79 23.02
N LYS A 13 11.91 -25.06 24.07
CA LYS A 13 10.98 -24.48 25.02
C LYS A 13 10.50 -23.14 24.50
N HIS A 14 9.19 -22.97 24.35
CA HIS A 14 8.59 -21.68 23.98
C HIS A 14 7.85 -21.11 25.18
N PHE A 15 8.35 -19.99 25.66
CA PHE A 15 7.84 -19.30 26.84
C PHE A 15 7.73 -17.80 26.56
N TYR A 16 6.92 -17.13 27.36
CA TYR A 16 6.82 -15.67 27.39
C TYR A 16 6.78 -15.21 28.85
N PHE A 17 6.95 -13.91 29.04
CA PHE A 17 6.78 -13.27 30.32
C PHE A 17 5.60 -12.31 30.25
N ASP A 18 4.74 -12.32 31.26
CA ASP A 18 3.66 -11.34 31.36
C ASP A 18 4.19 -9.96 31.76
N THR A 19 3.29 -8.96 31.81
CA THR A 19 3.63 -7.59 32.20
C THR A 19 4.17 -7.48 33.63
N ASP A 20 3.93 -8.49 34.46
CA ASP A 20 4.40 -8.57 35.85
C ASP A 20 5.72 -9.37 35.96
N GLY A 21 6.25 -9.85 34.83
CA GLY A 21 7.52 -10.56 34.72
C GLY A 21 7.45 -12.06 35.01
N ASN A 22 6.25 -12.61 35.25
CA ASN A 22 6.07 -14.03 35.54
C ASN A 22 6.30 -14.90 34.30
N TYR A 23 6.93 -16.05 34.52
CA TYR A 23 7.17 -17.05 33.47
C TYR A 23 5.88 -17.75 33.10
N HIS A 24 5.59 -17.81 31.81
CA HIS A 24 4.50 -18.60 31.26
C HIS A 24 5.01 -19.44 30.10
N ASP A 25 4.74 -20.73 30.11
CA ASP A 25 4.87 -21.54 28.90
C ASP A 25 3.84 -21.03 27.88
N TYR A 26 4.21 -21.02 26.59
CA TYR A 26 3.30 -20.72 25.48
C TYR A 26 2.93 -22.03 24.78
N PRO A 27 2.11 -22.89 25.41
CA PRO A 27 1.85 -24.24 24.92
C PRO A 27 1.25 -24.25 23.52
N GLU A 28 0.46 -23.23 23.15
CA GLU A 28 -0.13 -23.13 21.81
C GLU A 28 0.90 -22.84 20.70
N ILE A 29 1.89 -21.98 20.98
CA ILE A 29 3.00 -21.73 20.05
C ILE A 29 3.88 -22.99 19.95
N HIS A 30 4.20 -23.62 21.07
CA HIS A 30 4.96 -24.86 21.07
C HIS A 30 4.26 -25.98 20.30
N LYS A 31 2.96 -26.20 20.53
CA LYS A 31 2.15 -27.15 19.75
C LYS A 31 2.21 -26.85 18.26
N THR A 32 2.11 -25.58 17.87
CA THR A 32 2.16 -25.15 16.47
C THR A 32 3.53 -25.44 15.84
N ILE A 33 4.61 -25.10 16.53
CA ILE A 33 5.99 -25.33 16.08
C ILE A 33 6.30 -26.82 16.00
N VAL A 34 5.96 -27.60 17.03
CA VAL A 34 6.14 -29.06 17.07
C VAL A 34 5.34 -29.72 15.94
N SER A 35 4.09 -29.31 15.72
CA SER A 35 3.24 -29.84 14.64
C SER A 35 3.84 -29.56 13.26
N GLY A 36 4.31 -28.32 13.03
CA GLY A 36 4.98 -27.93 11.79
C GLY A 36 6.28 -28.71 11.56
N ALA A 37 7.15 -28.75 12.57
CA ALA A 37 8.43 -29.45 12.51
C ALA A 37 8.25 -30.96 12.29
N SER A 38 7.29 -31.59 13.00
CA SER A 38 6.95 -33.00 12.84
C SER A 38 6.45 -33.32 11.44
N ARG A 39 5.61 -32.43 10.87
CA ARG A 39 5.09 -32.56 9.50
C ARG A 39 6.19 -32.47 8.45
N VAL A 40 7.20 -31.64 8.66
CA VAL A 40 8.33 -31.58 7.72
C VAL A 40 9.25 -32.79 7.94
N LEU A 41 9.49 -33.22 9.18
CA LEU A 41 10.34 -34.39 9.48
C LEU A 41 9.84 -35.69 8.87
N SER A 42 8.52 -35.89 8.85
CA SER A 42 7.89 -37.09 8.27
C SER A 42 7.98 -37.15 6.74
N LYS A 43 8.35 -36.06 6.07
CA LYS A 43 8.52 -36.03 4.61
C LYS A 43 9.84 -36.67 4.16
N PRO A 44 9.88 -37.29 2.96
CA PRO A 44 11.11 -37.76 2.34
C PRO A 44 12.16 -36.65 2.18
N ALA A 45 13.46 -37.00 2.21
CA ALA A 45 14.55 -36.02 2.21
C ALA A 45 14.51 -35.02 1.05
N ARG A 46 14.16 -35.46 -0.17
CA ARG A 46 14.02 -34.58 -1.34
C ARG A 46 12.87 -33.58 -1.18
N GLU A 47 11.74 -34.03 -0.66
CA GLU A 47 10.57 -33.18 -0.44
C GLU A 47 10.84 -32.15 0.67
N ARG A 48 11.52 -32.54 1.75
CA ARG A 48 12.00 -31.58 2.78
C ARG A 48 12.91 -30.52 2.19
N GLY A 49 13.87 -30.91 1.35
CA GLY A 49 14.76 -29.98 0.66
C GLY A 49 13.99 -28.98 -0.19
N SER A 50 12.98 -29.44 -0.93
CA SER A 50 12.10 -28.58 -1.74
C SER A 50 11.29 -27.59 -0.88
N VAL A 51 10.72 -28.06 0.24
CA VAL A 51 9.98 -27.21 1.20
C VAL A 51 10.89 -26.12 1.75
N PHE A 52 12.11 -26.45 2.16
CA PHE A 52 13.06 -25.46 2.64
C PHE A 52 13.44 -24.45 1.57
N SER A 53 13.79 -24.92 0.36
CA SER A 53 14.14 -24.03 -0.73
C SER A 53 13.04 -23.00 -0.99
N THR A 54 11.78 -23.43 -0.95
CA THR A 54 10.61 -22.56 -1.13
C THR A 54 10.46 -21.57 0.03
N ALA A 55 10.60 -22.04 1.28
CA ALA A 55 10.50 -21.19 2.45
C ALA A 55 11.61 -20.13 2.50
N PHE A 56 12.87 -20.52 2.25
CA PHE A 56 14.01 -19.61 2.19
C PHE A 56 13.82 -18.54 1.12
N THR A 57 13.45 -18.95 -0.09
CA THR A 57 13.18 -17.99 -1.18
C THR A 57 12.12 -16.96 -0.78
N SER A 58 11.13 -17.34 0.02
CA SER A 58 10.06 -16.44 0.48
C SER A 58 10.52 -15.43 1.53
N ILE A 59 11.52 -15.76 2.35
CA ILE A 59 12.04 -14.90 3.42
C ILE A 59 13.38 -14.23 3.07
N GLN A 60 14.02 -14.62 1.97
CA GLN A 60 15.33 -14.14 1.55
C GLN A 60 15.37 -12.61 1.42
N LEU A 61 14.23 -11.98 1.10
CA LEU A 61 14.11 -10.53 1.02
C LEU A 61 14.45 -9.83 2.35
N PHE A 62 14.26 -10.50 3.50
CA PHE A 62 14.62 -9.97 4.82
C PHE A 62 16.12 -10.12 5.13
N GLU A 63 16.92 -10.72 4.26
CA GLU A 63 18.39 -10.69 4.35
C GLU A 63 18.95 -9.32 3.93
N ASP A 64 18.16 -8.50 3.20
CA ASP A 64 18.56 -7.13 2.89
C ASP A 64 18.68 -6.32 4.19
N PRO A 65 19.85 -5.74 4.51
CA PRO A 65 20.05 -5.01 5.76
C PRO A 65 19.07 -3.86 5.98
N LEU A 66 18.63 -3.19 4.91
CA LEU A 66 17.68 -2.08 5.00
C LEU A 66 16.29 -2.58 5.38
N ILE A 67 15.87 -3.71 4.80
CA ILE A 67 14.57 -4.32 5.12
C ILE A 67 14.60 -4.93 6.52
N ALA A 68 15.67 -5.66 6.86
CA ALA A 68 15.88 -6.18 8.20
C ALA A 68 15.78 -5.08 9.26
N ASN A 69 16.49 -3.97 9.04
CA ASN A 69 16.46 -2.82 9.94
C ASN A 69 15.07 -2.16 10.01
N ALA A 70 14.40 -1.97 8.87
CA ALA A 70 13.07 -1.37 8.82
C ALA A 70 11.97 -2.26 9.44
N THR A 71 12.25 -3.55 9.67
CA THR A 71 11.29 -4.54 10.20
C THR A 71 11.72 -5.18 11.51
N SER A 72 12.84 -4.76 12.10
CA SER A 72 13.35 -5.33 13.35
C SER A 72 12.55 -4.88 14.57
N GLU A 73 11.99 -3.67 14.53
CA GLU A 73 11.23 -3.05 15.61
C GLU A 73 10.01 -2.28 15.05
N SER A 74 9.07 -1.91 15.93
CA SER A 74 7.86 -1.19 15.54
C SER A 74 7.57 -0.02 16.48
N ASP A 75 7.61 1.19 15.94
CA ASP A 75 7.31 2.45 16.65
C ASP A 75 5.82 2.70 16.87
N PHE A 76 4.94 1.86 16.33
CA PHE A 76 3.50 1.94 16.48
C PHE A 76 2.88 0.54 16.57
N THR A 77 1.62 0.47 16.98
CA THR A 77 0.80 -0.74 16.88
C THR A 77 -0.42 -0.47 16.01
N LEU A 78 -1.04 -1.52 15.49
CA LEU A 78 -2.26 -1.35 14.69
C LEU A 78 -3.44 -0.79 15.51
N ASP A 79 -3.43 -1.01 16.83
CA ASP A 79 -4.42 -0.44 17.73
C ASP A 79 -4.33 1.09 17.80
N ASP A 80 -3.15 1.68 17.53
CA ASP A 80 -3.00 3.14 17.49
C ASP A 80 -3.90 3.78 16.42
N PHE A 81 -4.17 3.10 15.30
CA PHE A 81 -5.08 3.60 14.26
C PHE A 81 -6.54 3.65 14.73
N ILE A 82 -6.87 2.85 15.76
CA ILE A 82 -8.22 2.72 16.32
C ILE A 82 -8.38 3.66 17.52
N ASP A 83 -7.41 3.62 18.44
CA ASP A 83 -7.49 4.25 19.76
C ASP A 83 -7.06 5.72 19.77
N SER A 84 -6.30 6.16 18.76
CA SER A 84 -5.78 7.52 18.71
C SER A 84 -6.90 8.56 18.57
N LYS A 85 -6.78 9.63 19.35
CA LYS A 85 -7.68 10.79 19.28
C LYS A 85 -7.55 11.54 17.95
N LYS A 86 -6.34 11.57 17.38
CA LYS A 86 -6.05 12.17 16.08
C LYS A 86 -5.85 11.05 15.05
N PRO A 87 -6.31 11.23 13.80
CA PRO A 87 -6.02 10.29 12.72
C PRO A 87 -4.52 10.13 12.51
N ILE A 88 -4.10 8.92 12.16
CA ILE A 88 -2.72 8.58 11.82
C ILE A 88 -2.64 8.38 10.31
N THR A 89 -1.59 8.90 9.69
CA THR A 89 -1.25 8.60 8.30
C THR A 89 0.08 7.86 8.25
N LEU A 90 0.06 6.67 7.67
CA LEU A 90 1.25 5.86 7.43
C LEU A 90 1.64 5.98 5.96
N TYR A 91 2.87 6.45 5.71
CA TYR A 91 3.43 6.54 4.37
C TYR A 91 4.40 5.38 4.15
N LEU A 92 4.13 4.56 3.13
CA LEU A 92 5.03 3.50 2.68
C LEU A 92 5.72 3.98 1.40
N THR A 93 6.96 4.45 1.54
CA THR A 93 7.70 5.06 0.43
C THR A 93 8.90 4.20 0.04
N VAL A 94 9.05 3.96 -1.26
CA VAL A 94 10.20 3.27 -1.83
C VAL A 94 10.53 3.91 -3.18
N PRO A 95 11.82 4.01 -3.57
CA PRO A 95 12.18 4.40 -4.93
C PRO A 95 11.55 3.47 -5.96
N TYR A 96 11.13 4.02 -7.10
CA TYR A 96 10.52 3.22 -8.18
C TYR A 96 11.43 2.10 -8.69
N SER A 97 12.76 2.24 -8.60
CA SER A 97 13.72 1.17 -8.94
C SER A 97 13.59 -0.08 -8.08
N ASP A 98 13.11 0.07 -6.84
CA ASP A 98 13.10 -0.98 -5.82
C ASP A 98 11.71 -1.52 -5.54
N ILE A 99 10.65 -0.85 -6.01
CA ILE A 99 9.26 -1.20 -5.72
C ILE A 99 8.98 -2.69 -6.00
N GLY A 100 9.37 -3.23 -7.15
CA GLY A 100 9.11 -4.63 -7.50
C GLY A 100 9.76 -5.63 -6.52
N ARG A 101 10.94 -5.28 -6.00
CA ARG A 101 11.66 -6.08 -5.00
C ARG A 101 11.02 -5.99 -3.61
N ILE A 102 10.50 -4.81 -3.24
CA ILE A 102 9.91 -4.53 -1.92
C ILE A 102 8.40 -4.82 -1.86
N SER A 103 7.71 -4.90 -3.01
CA SER A 103 6.28 -5.19 -3.13
C SER A 103 5.80 -6.38 -2.27
N PRO A 104 6.56 -7.50 -2.13
CA PRO A 104 6.17 -8.57 -1.19
C PRO A 104 6.03 -8.12 0.27
N VAL A 105 6.93 -7.25 0.77
CA VAL A 105 6.87 -6.70 2.14
C VAL A 105 5.68 -5.77 2.29
N PHE A 106 5.45 -4.88 1.32
CA PHE A 106 4.28 -3.99 1.34
C PHE A 106 2.98 -4.79 1.31
N ARG A 107 2.89 -5.82 0.46
CA ARG A 107 1.74 -6.73 0.44
C ARG A 107 1.53 -7.45 1.75
N LEU A 108 2.60 -7.94 2.39
CA LEU A 108 2.52 -8.58 3.69
C LEU A 108 1.96 -7.62 4.74
N LEU A 109 2.52 -6.41 4.84
CA LEU A 109 2.10 -5.38 5.80
C LEU A 109 0.64 -4.97 5.56
N ILE A 110 0.27 -4.64 4.33
CA ILE A 110 -1.11 -4.25 3.98
C ILE A 110 -2.07 -5.42 4.29
N THR A 111 -1.72 -6.66 3.93
CA THR A 111 -2.55 -7.83 4.22
C THR A 111 -2.74 -8.01 5.72
N PHE A 112 -1.67 -7.86 6.50
CA PHE A 112 -1.70 -7.96 7.95
C PHE A 112 -2.61 -6.88 8.56
N MET A 113 -2.45 -5.62 8.12
CA MET A 113 -3.29 -4.50 8.54
C MET A 113 -4.77 -4.76 8.23
N LEU A 114 -5.08 -5.11 6.98
CA LEU A 114 -6.46 -5.37 6.56
C LEU A 114 -7.09 -6.48 7.38
N LYS A 115 -6.41 -7.62 7.56
CA LYS A 115 -6.90 -8.74 8.38
C LYS A 115 -7.11 -8.34 9.84
N ARG A 116 -6.21 -7.52 10.41
CA ARG A 116 -6.34 -7.05 11.80
C ARG A 116 -7.52 -6.12 11.97
N PHE A 117 -7.73 -5.19 11.03
CA PHE A 117 -8.84 -4.24 11.06
C PHE A 117 -10.19 -4.88 10.74
N SER A 118 -10.18 -5.93 9.91
CA SER A 118 -11.36 -6.72 9.60
C SER A 118 -11.60 -7.89 10.57
N GLY A 119 -10.85 -7.96 11.68
CA GLY A 119 -10.99 -9.04 12.66
C GLY A 119 -12.19 -8.80 13.58
N GLY A 120 -13.13 -9.75 13.65
CA GLY A 120 -14.31 -9.76 14.54
C GLY A 120 -15.63 -9.36 13.86
N GLU A 121 -16.77 -9.72 14.45
CA GLU A 121 -18.09 -9.52 13.82
C GLU A 121 -18.52 -8.05 13.77
N THR A 122 -19.09 -7.63 12.64
CA THR A 122 -19.77 -6.33 12.48
C THR A 122 -21.27 -6.52 12.67
N GLN A 123 -21.91 -5.70 13.50
CA GLN A 123 -23.38 -5.60 13.49
C GLN A 123 -23.81 -4.86 12.22
N HIS A 124 -24.97 -5.24 11.66
CA HIS A 124 -25.50 -4.62 10.44
C HIS A 124 -25.62 -3.10 10.62
N GLY A 125 -24.92 -2.33 9.78
CA GLY A 125 -24.91 -0.87 9.80
C GLY A 125 -23.96 -0.20 10.81
N SER A 126 -23.17 -0.98 11.57
CA SER A 126 -22.17 -0.43 12.49
C SER A 126 -20.78 -0.36 11.85
N VAL A 127 -20.20 0.84 11.76
CA VAL A 127 -18.79 1.02 11.37
C VAL A 127 -17.92 0.71 12.59
N LYS A 128 -17.04 -0.28 12.47
CA LYS A 128 -16.21 -0.75 13.58
C LYS A 128 -15.08 0.23 13.95
N LEU A 129 -14.47 0.85 12.94
CA LEU A 129 -13.38 1.80 13.15
C LEU A 129 -13.95 3.20 13.41
N LYS A 130 -13.57 3.78 14.56
CA LYS A 130 -13.95 5.16 14.91
C LYS A 130 -13.51 6.18 13.85
N ASN A 131 -12.30 5.98 13.32
CA ASN A 131 -11.75 6.76 12.23
C ASN A 131 -11.77 5.89 10.97
N HIS A 132 -12.42 6.35 9.91
CA HIS A 132 -12.36 5.67 8.62
C HIS A 132 -10.92 5.64 8.10
N LEU A 133 -10.48 4.48 7.62
CA LEU A 133 -9.14 4.30 7.08
C LEU A 133 -9.19 4.35 5.55
N LEU A 134 -8.28 5.11 4.95
CA LEU A 134 -8.09 5.13 3.51
C LEU A 134 -6.78 4.43 3.16
N PHE A 135 -6.86 3.35 2.39
CA PHE A 135 -5.71 2.78 1.69
C PHE A 135 -5.60 3.45 0.33
N LEU A 136 -4.65 4.38 0.22
CA LEU A 136 -4.28 5.01 -1.05
C LEU A 136 -3.12 4.21 -1.64
N LEU A 137 -3.42 3.47 -2.71
CA LEU A 137 -2.48 2.60 -3.39
C LEU A 137 -2.16 3.22 -4.74
N ASP A 138 -1.09 4.02 -4.77
CA ASP A 138 -0.56 4.55 -6.01
C ASP A 138 0.09 3.41 -6.82
N GLU A 139 -0.05 3.48 -8.14
CA GLU A 139 0.39 2.43 -9.07
C GLU A 139 0.13 1.00 -8.58
N PHE A 140 -1.10 0.73 -8.13
CA PHE A 140 -1.49 -0.53 -7.51
C PHE A 140 -1.03 -1.80 -8.24
N PRO A 141 -1.06 -1.89 -9.59
CA PRO A 141 -0.57 -3.06 -10.30
C PRO A 141 0.89 -3.43 -9.99
N VAL A 142 1.73 -2.47 -9.62
CA VAL A 142 3.15 -2.67 -9.31
C VAL A 142 3.34 -3.49 -8.01
N LEU A 143 2.35 -3.49 -7.12
CA LEU A 143 2.34 -4.35 -5.94
C LEU A 143 2.17 -5.84 -6.29
N GLY A 144 1.72 -6.14 -7.51
CA GLY A 144 1.40 -7.50 -7.96
C GLY A 144 0.06 -8.01 -7.40
N PRO A 145 -0.24 -9.31 -7.59
CA PRO A 145 -1.55 -9.85 -7.26
C PRO A 145 -1.81 -9.81 -5.76
N PHE A 146 -3.03 -9.41 -5.42
CA PHE A 146 -3.57 -9.26 -4.07
C PHE A 146 -4.95 -9.95 -3.97
N PRO A 147 -5.02 -11.30 -4.01
CA PRO A 147 -6.31 -12.02 -4.14
C PRO A 147 -7.31 -11.70 -3.03
N PHE A 148 -6.84 -11.61 -1.79
CA PHE A 148 -7.68 -11.24 -0.65
C PHE A 148 -8.38 -9.90 -0.84
N LEU A 149 -7.70 -8.92 -1.44
CA LEU A 149 -8.27 -7.60 -1.68
C LEU A 149 -9.34 -7.66 -2.76
N GLN A 150 -9.08 -8.36 -3.87
CA GLN A 150 -10.07 -8.53 -4.93
C GLN A 150 -11.39 -9.11 -4.40
N GLU A 151 -11.32 -10.11 -3.52
CA GLU A 151 -12.52 -10.77 -2.96
C GLU A 151 -13.19 -9.96 -1.86
N SER A 152 -12.41 -9.27 -1.01
CA SER A 152 -12.92 -8.70 0.24
C SER A 152 -13.23 -7.21 0.19
N MET A 153 -12.81 -6.48 -0.86
CA MET A 153 -12.91 -5.02 -0.90
C MET A 153 -14.34 -4.49 -0.69
N GLY A 154 -15.34 -5.17 -1.24
CA GLY A 154 -16.75 -4.81 -1.04
C GLY A 154 -17.22 -4.90 0.43
N VAL A 155 -16.70 -5.88 1.18
CA VAL A 155 -17.06 -6.11 2.58
C VAL A 155 -16.33 -5.15 3.52
N LEU A 156 -15.08 -4.82 3.22
CA LEU A 156 -14.22 -3.97 4.06
C LEU A 156 -14.78 -2.55 4.27
N ARG A 157 -15.66 -2.08 3.37
CA ARG A 157 -16.42 -0.83 3.56
C ARG A 157 -17.21 -0.82 4.86
N GLY A 158 -17.83 -1.95 5.24
CA GLY A 158 -18.57 -2.09 6.50
C GLY A 158 -17.70 -1.94 7.76
N TYR A 159 -16.40 -2.21 7.63
CA TYR A 159 -15.43 -2.02 8.70
C TYR A 159 -14.91 -0.57 8.80
N GLY A 160 -15.33 0.32 7.87
CA GLY A 160 -14.82 1.69 7.80
C GLY A 160 -13.53 1.82 6.98
N ILE A 161 -13.21 0.82 6.15
CA ILE A 161 -12.02 0.81 5.30
C ILE A 161 -12.42 1.19 3.87
N ASN A 162 -11.79 2.23 3.36
CA ASN A 162 -11.94 2.74 2.00
C ASN A 162 -10.65 2.53 1.21
N PHE A 163 -10.79 2.39 -0.10
CA PHE A 163 -9.68 2.23 -1.01
C PHE A 163 -9.71 3.32 -2.07
N LEU A 164 -8.54 3.89 -2.35
CA LEU A 164 -8.28 4.69 -3.54
C LEU A 164 -7.15 3.99 -4.30
N ILE A 165 -7.52 3.34 -5.39
CA ILE A 165 -6.61 2.55 -6.21
C ILE A 165 -6.31 3.36 -7.47
N VAL A 166 -5.03 3.61 -7.73
CA VAL A 166 -4.57 4.27 -8.95
C VAL A 166 -3.91 3.24 -9.87
N CYS A 167 -4.38 3.18 -11.10
CA CYS A 167 -3.82 2.34 -12.15
C CYS A 167 -3.53 3.19 -13.37
N GLN A 168 -2.42 2.94 -14.06
CA GLN A 168 -2.09 3.66 -15.29
C GLN A 168 -3.02 3.25 -16.45
N ALA A 169 -3.35 1.96 -16.52
CA ALA A 169 -4.26 1.42 -17.51
C ALA A 169 -5.11 0.30 -16.91
N LEU A 170 -6.35 0.16 -17.40
CA LEU A 170 -7.23 -0.94 -17.00
C LEU A 170 -6.63 -2.30 -17.41
N SER A 171 -5.91 -2.36 -18.53
CA SER A 171 -5.26 -3.61 -18.95
C SER A 171 -4.27 -4.16 -17.93
N GLN A 172 -3.61 -3.33 -17.11
CA GLN A 172 -2.72 -3.83 -16.06
C GLN A 172 -3.46 -4.64 -15.00
N LEU A 173 -4.72 -4.27 -14.69
CA LEU A 173 -5.57 -5.06 -13.80
C LEU A 173 -5.99 -6.37 -14.47
N ILE A 174 -6.33 -6.33 -15.75
CA ILE A 174 -6.70 -7.52 -16.53
C ILE A 174 -5.52 -8.50 -16.61
N ASP A 175 -4.30 -8.00 -16.84
CA ASP A 175 -3.09 -8.83 -16.92
C ASP A 175 -2.79 -9.53 -15.57
N LEU A 176 -3.07 -8.88 -14.44
CA LEU A 176 -2.80 -9.41 -13.10
C LEU A 176 -3.90 -10.32 -12.56
N TYR A 177 -5.17 -10.03 -12.86
CA TYR A 177 -6.33 -10.64 -12.20
C TYR A 177 -7.32 -11.31 -13.18
N GLY A 178 -7.08 -11.18 -14.49
CA GLY A 178 -7.97 -11.64 -15.55
C GLY A 178 -9.12 -10.67 -15.84
N GLU A 179 -9.84 -10.96 -16.93
CA GLU A 179 -10.98 -10.14 -17.40
C GLU A 179 -12.15 -10.09 -16.41
N SER A 180 -12.29 -11.11 -15.56
CA SER A 180 -13.37 -11.23 -14.57
C SER A 180 -13.03 -10.62 -13.20
N HIS A 181 -12.09 -9.67 -13.15
CA HIS A 181 -11.74 -9.01 -11.89
C HIS A 181 -12.90 -8.20 -11.32
N LEU A 182 -13.01 -8.12 -9.99
CA LEU A 182 -14.12 -7.42 -9.31
C LEU A 182 -13.83 -5.96 -8.94
N PHE A 183 -12.67 -5.41 -9.32
CA PHE A 183 -12.27 -4.06 -8.92
C PHE A 183 -13.25 -2.97 -9.37
N LEU A 184 -13.69 -3.01 -10.62
CA LEU A 184 -14.68 -2.05 -11.14
C LEU A 184 -16.07 -2.22 -10.50
N ASP A 185 -16.39 -3.40 -9.98
CA ASP A 185 -17.68 -3.64 -9.33
C ASP A 185 -17.64 -3.17 -7.85
N HIS A 186 -16.49 -3.31 -7.19
CA HIS A 186 -16.30 -2.90 -5.80
C HIS A 186 -16.04 -1.39 -5.63
N CYS A 187 -15.42 -0.75 -6.63
CA CYS A 187 -15.19 0.69 -6.67
C CYS A 187 -16.46 1.43 -7.09
N THR A 188 -17.10 2.13 -6.16
CA THR A 188 -18.33 2.89 -6.43
C THR A 188 -18.09 4.17 -7.23
N ILE A 189 -16.84 4.64 -7.27
CA ILE A 189 -16.43 5.84 -7.99
C ILE A 189 -15.28 5.47 -8.92
N HIS A 190 -15.45 5.73 -10.21
CA HIS A 190 -14.43 5.59 -11.22
C HIS A 190 -14.02 6.97 -11.71
N THR A 191 -12.73 7.24 -11.64
CA THR A 191 -12.10 8.46 -12.18
C THR A 191 -11.25 8.03 -13.36
N VAL A 192 -11.64 8.45 -14.56
CA VAL A 192 -11.04 8.00 -15.82
C VAL A 192 -10.44 9.20 -16.55
N PHE A 193 -9.14 9.14 -16.78
CA PHE A 193 -8.44 10.06 -17.67
C PHE A 193 -8.55 9.55 -19.12
N ALA A 194 -8.10 10.36 -20.09
CA ALA A 194 -8.01 9.95 -21.49
C ALA A 194 -7.35 8.56 -21.59
N PRO A 195 -8.09 7.51 -21.99
CA PRO A 195 -7.56 6.16 -22.03
C PRO A 195 -6.45 6.04 -23.08
N GLY A 196 -5.43 5.22 -22.81
CA GLY A 196 -4.38 4.93 -23.79
C GLY A 196 -4.80 3.95 -24.88
N LYS A 197 -5.88 3.18 -24.67
CA LYS A 197 -6.36 2.13 -25.59
C LYS A 197 -7.82 2.34 -25.98
N VAL A 198 -8.13 2.03 -27.23
CA VAL A 198 -9.50 2.15 -27.79
C VAL A 198 -10.47 1.23 -27.05
N GLN A 199 -10.05 0.00 -26.69
CA GLN A 199 -10.90 -0.95 -25.99
C GLN A 199 -11.38 -0.43 -24.63
N ASP A 200 -10.51 0.28 -23.90
CA ASP A 200 -10.88 0.90 -22.62
C ASP A 200 -11.88 2.04 -22.84
N ALA A 201 -11.67 2.87 -23.87
CA ALA A 201 -12.60 3.94 -24.23
C ALA A 201 -13.99 3.41 -24.64
N GLU A 202 -14.03 2.34 -25.43
CA GLU A 202 -15.28 1.65 -25.80
C GLU A 202 -16.00 1.09 -24.56
N LYS A 203 -15.25 0.48 -23.64
CA LYS A 203 -15.80 -0.06 -22.38
C LYS A 203 -16.43 1.03 -21.53
N PHE A 204 -15.76 2.16 -21.35
CA PHE A 204 -16.30 3.29 -20.58
C PHE A 204 -17.43 4.02 -21.30
N SER A 205 -17.34 4.25 -22.61
CA SER A 205 -18.44 4.83 -23.41
C SER A 205 -19.71 3.97 -23.32
N LYS A 206 -19.56 2.64 -23.40
CA LYS A 206 -20.68 1.71 -23.23
C LYS A 206 -21.26 1.74 -21.81
N ALA A 207 -20.41 1.86 -20.78
CA ALA A 207 -20.84 1.95 -19.38
C ALA A 207 -21.62 3.25 -19.08
N ILE A 208 -21.24 4.35 -19.73
CA ILE A 208 -21.93 5.65 -19.66
C ILE A 208 -23.32 5.58 -20.31
N GLY A 209 -23.41 4.89 -21.45
CA GLY A 209 -24.66 4.69 -22.17
C GLY A 209 -24.93 5.72 -23.26
N LYS A 210 -26.21 5.83 -23.63
CA LYS A 210 -26.65 6.56 -24.82
C LYS A 210 -27.60 7.69 -24.46
N GLU A 211 -27.62 8.71 -25.30
CA GLU A 211 -28.62 9.78 -25.29
C GLU A 211 -29.45 9.75 -26.58
N SER A 212 -30.69 10.23 -26.47
CA SER A 212 -31.57 10.45 -27.63
C SER A 212 -31.32 11.84 -28.19
N VAL A 213 -31.08 11.93 -29.49
CA VAL A 213 -30.91 13.20 -30.20
C VAL A 213 -32.00 13.33 -31.25
N THR A 214 -32.75 14.42 -31.18
CA THR A 214 -33.73 14.80 -32.20
C THR A 214 -33.02 15.55 -33.32
N GLN A 215 -33.05 14.99 -34.53
CA GLN A 215 -32.54 15.66 -35.73
C GLN A 215 -33.70 16.15 -36.57
N THR A 216 -33.87 17.48 -36.61
CA THR A 216 -34.80 18.14 -37.52
C THR A 216 -34.17 18.26 -38.90
N LYS A 217 -34.66 17.48 -39.86
CA LYS A 217 -34.28 17.61 -41.27
C LYS A 217 -35.19 18.64 -41.93
N MET A 218 -34.61 19.76 -42.36
CA MET A 218 -35.31 20.73 -43.20
C MET A 218 -35.01 20.42 -44.67
N SER A 219 -36.03 20.00 -45.42
CA SER A 219 -35.93 19.84 -46.86
C SER A 219 -36.69 20.97 -47.56
N ARG A 220 -36.03 21.61 -48.52
CA ARG A 220 -36.60 22.69 -49.33
C ARG A 220 -36.70 22.20 -50.77
N SER A 221 -37.90 21.88 -51.23
CA SER A 221 -38.16 21.60 -52.64
C SER A 221 -38.66 22.88 -53.33
N GLY A 222 -38.01 23.26 -54.43
CA GLY A 222 -38.39 24.43 -55.21
C GLY A 222 -37.92 24.28 -56.65
N ARG A 223 -38.85 24.36 -57.61
CA ARG A 223 -38.55 24.39 -59.04
C ARG A 223 -38.29 25.87 -59.42
N LYS A 224 -37.26 26.15 -60.24
CA LYS A 224 -36.73 27.50 -60.56
C LYS A 224 -37.73 28.57 -61.07
N PHE A 225 -39.01 28.24 -61.26
CA PHE A 225 -40.04 29.12 -61.84
C PHE A 225 -41.34 29.20 -61.03
N ASP A 226 -41.38 28.67 -59.81
CA ASP A 226 -42.60 28.73 -58.98
C ASP A 226 -42.57 29.98 -58.08
N THR A 227 -43.51 30.90 -58.30
CA THR A 227 -43.61 32.19 -57.58
C THR A 227 -44.23 32.06 -56.19
N ALA A 228 -44.62 30.84 -55.77
CA ALA A 228 -45.12 30.56 -54.44
C ALA A 228 -44.02 29.90 -53.59
N LEU A 229 -43.47 30.65 -52.63
CA LEU A 229 -42.64 30.14 -51.54
C LEU A 229 -43.47 29.20 -50.64
N SER A 230 -43.62 27.94 -51.02
CA SER A 230 -44.38 27.00 -50.19
C SER A 230 -44.01 25.57 -50.55
N ASN A 231 -42.99 25.04 -49.88
CA ASN A 231 -42.82 23.61 -49.56
C ASN A 231 -41.53 23.42 -48.75
N LEU A 232 -41.55 23.89 -47.51
CA LEU A 232 -40.58 23.50 -46.48
C LEU A 232 -41.17 22.30 -45.75
N ASN A 233 -40.55 21.13 -45.92
CA ASN A 233 -40.94 19.93 -45.20
C ASN A 233 -39.97 19.74 -44.03
N PHE A 234 -40.52 19.75 -42.81
CA PHE A 234 -39.79 19.49 -41.57
C PHE A 234 -40.07 18.05 -41.16
N SER A 235 -39.02 17.26 -40.98
CA SER A 235 -39.13 15.91 -40.43
C SER A 235 -38.18 15.81 -39.25
N ASP A 236 -38.75 15.63 -38.07
CA ASP A 236 -38.01 15.29 -36.86
C ASP A 236 -37.81 13.78 -36.82
N ASN A 237 -36.57 13.34 -36.63
CA ASN A 237 -36.25 11.95 -36.36
C ASN A 237 -35.40 11.88 -35.11
N ASP A 238 -35.85 11.08 -34.15
CA ASP A 238 -35.08 10.75 -32.96
C ASP A 238 -34.20 9.54 -33.24
N PHE A 239 -32.91 9.64 -32.92
CA PHE A 239 -32.00 8.49 -32.92
C PHE A 239 -31.11 8.50 -31.68
N GLY A 240 -30.69 7.32 -31.24
CA GLY A 240 -29.79 7.17 -30.09
C GLY A 240 -28.33 7.23 -30.51
N ARG A 241 -27.53 8.08 -29.85
CA ARG A 241 -26.06 8.11 -29.95
C ARG A 241 -25.42 7.86 -28.59
N ASN A 242 -24.14 7.53 -28.53
CA ASN A 242 -23.45 7.47 -27.24
C ASN A 242 -23.44 8.86 -26.61
N LEU A 243 -23.57 8.95 -25.28
CA LEU A 243 -23.48 10.24 -24.59
C LEU A 243 -22.08 10.86 -24.74
N ILE A 244 -21.07 10.00 -24.84
CA ILE A 244 -19.71 10.35 -25.26
C ILE A 244 -19.19 9.24 -26.17
N ASP A 245 -18.70 9.61 -27.35
CA ASP A 245 -18.12 8.63 -28.26
C ASP A 245 -16.72 8.19 -27.77
N PRO A 246 -16.28 6.95 -28.04
CA PRO A 246 -14.94 6.50 -27.64
C PRO A 246 -13.82 7.42 -28.14
N GLU A 247 -13.97 7.98 -29.34
CA GLU A 247 -13.01 8.94 -29.92
C GLU A 247 -12.95 10.27 -29.17
N GLU A 248 -14.08 10.74 -28.63
CA GLU A 248 -14.14 11.94 -27.80
C GLU A 248 -13.46 11.68 -26.46
N LEU A 249 -13.69 10.50 -25.87
CA LEU A 249 -13.05 10.10 -24.62
C LEU A 249 -11.52 9.92 -24.76
N LEU A 250 -11.04 9.40 -25.89
CA LEU A 250 -9.60 9.31 -26.19
C LEU A 250 -8.95 10.69 -26.34
N LYS A 251 -9.73 11.71 -26.72
CA LYS A 251 -9.27 13.10 -26.90
C LYS A 251 -9.59 13.98 -25.68
N LEU A 252 -9.99 13.39 -24.55
CA LEU A 252 -10.32 14.13 -23.34
C LEU A 252 -9.12 15.01 -22.93
N PRO A 253 -9.31 16.33 -22.74
CA PRO A 253 -8.21 17.23 -22.41
C PRO A 253 -7.46 16.79 -21.15
N GLY A 254 -6.14 17.03 -21.13
CA GLY A 254 -5.30 16.74 -19.97
C GLY A 254 -5.69 17.51 -18.69
N SER A 255 -6.55 18.53 -18.77
CA SER A 255 -7.13 19.27 -17.66
C SER A 255 -8.48 18.73 -17.18
N GLU A 256 -9.03 17.71 -17.83
CA GLU A 256 -10.36 17.17 -17.58
C GLU A 256 -10.30 15.70 -17.16
N VAL A 257 -11.35 15.25 -16.49
CA VAL A 257 -11.46 13.88 -15.99
C VAL A 257 -12.91 13.44 -16.00
N LEU A 258 -13.16 12.23 -16.50
CA LEU A 258 -14.46 11.61 -16.43
C LEU A 258 -14.64 11.01 -15.02
N VAL A 259 -15.72 11.39 -14.35
CA VAL A 259 -16.12 10.86 -13.04
C VAL A 259 -17.43 10.11 -13.21
N MET A 260 -17.42 8.82 -12.85
CA MET A 260 -18.61 7.98 -12.81
C MET A 260 -18.83 7.52 -11.38
N ALA A 261 -19.92 7.95 -10.77
CA ALA A 261 -20.36 7.48 -9.46
C ALA A 261 -21.57 6.56 -9.64
N GLN A 262 -21.58 5.41 -8.97
CA GLN A 262 -22.68 4.44 -9.08
C GLN A 262 -24.02 5.09 -8.69
N GLY A 263 -25.03 4.94 -9.55
CA GLY A 263 -26.36 5.53 -9.34
C GLY A 263 -26.47 7.01 -9.66
N MET A 264 -25.42 7.63 -10.20
CA MET A 264 -25.41 9.04 -10.61
C MET A 264 -25.08 9.18 -12.10
N PRO A 265 -25.56 10.24 -12.78
CA PRO A 265 -25.11 10.56 -14.12
C PRO A 265 -23.58 10.80 -14.15
N PRO A 266 -22.89 10.41 -15.23
CA PRO A 266 -21.47 10.70 -15.39
C PRO A 266 -21.24 12.20 -15.52
N TYR A 267 -20.06 12.64 -15.09
CA TYR A 267 -19.69 14.06 -15.07
C TYR A 267 -18.25 14.24 -15.56
N ILE A 268 -18.02 15.21 -16.45
CA ILE A 268 -16.67 15.67 -16.81
C ILE A 268 -16.26 16.77 -15.85
N GLY A 269 -15.32 16.46 -14.96
CA GLY A 269 -14.74 17.38 -14.01
C GLY A 269 -13.44 18.01 -14.48
N LYS A 270 -13.05 19.12 -13.84
CA LYS A 270 -11.75 19.76 -14.03
C LYS A 270 -10.74 19.22 -13.03
N LYS A 271 -9.54 18.92 -13.50
CA LYS A 271 -8.44 18.46 -12.65
C LYS A 271 -8.00 19.57 -11.70
N VAL A 272 -7.78 19.19 -10.45
CA VAL A 272 -7.19 20.06 -9.44
C VAL A 272 -5.67 19.95 -9.56
N VAL A 273 -5.01 21.05 -9.88
CA VAL A 273 -3.55 21.15 -9.89
C VAL A 273 -3.11 21.73 -8.55
N TYR A 274 -2.58 20.89 -7.66
CA TYR A 274 -2.40 21.21 -6.25
C TYR A 274 -1.56 22.48 -5.99
N TYR A 275 -0.56 22.79 -6.81
CA TYR A 275 0.28 23.98 -6.66
C TYR A 275 -0.35 25.27 -7.24
N LYS A 276 -1.42 25.14 -8.04
CA LYS A 276 -2.19 26.28 -8.59
C LYS A 276 -3.47 26.55 -7.79
N ASP A 277 -4.03 25.54 -7.14
CA ASP A 277 -5.28 25.65 -6.39
C ASP A 277 -5.08 26.32 -5.04
N LYS A 278 -5.91 27.31 -4.71
CA LYS A 278 -5.83 28.07 -3.45
C LYS A 278 -5.99 27.19 -2.21
N GLN A 279 -6.77 26.12 -2.28
CA GLN A 279 -7.01 25.21 -1.16
C GLN A 279 -5.74 24.41 -0.80
N PHE A 280 -4.91 24.10 -1.80
CA PHE A 280 -3.75 23.22 -1.64
C PHE A 280 -2.41 23.94 -1.68
N LYS A 281 -2.34 25.15 -2.27
CA LYS A 281 -1.10 25.90 -2.50
C LYS A 281 -0.29 26.11 -1.22
N ASP A 282 -0.94 26.36 -0.09
CA ASP A 282 -0.25 26.56 1.19
C ASP A 282 0.14 25.25 1.87
N LEU A 283 -0.54 24.14 1.57
CA LEU A 283 -0.19 22.81 2.07
C LEU A 283 1.13 22.30 1.45
N VAL A 284 1.46 22.72 0.24
CA VAL A 284 2.73 22.36 -0.44
C VAL A 284 3.96 22.86 0.34
N LYS A 285 3.80 23.93 1.11
CA LYS A 285 4.90 24.52 1.89
C LYS A 285 5.20 23.74 3.16
N ILE A 286 4.35 22.78 3.54
CA ILE A 286 4.59 21.94 4.70
C ILE A 286 5.80 21.06 4.40
N LYS A 287 6.89 21.27 5.15
CA LYS A 287 8.07 20.43 5.03
C LYS A 287 7.72 19.00 5.40
N ALA A 288 8.14 18.06 4.56
CA ALA A 288 8.05 16.64 4.87
C ALA A 288 8.73 16.38 6.22
N LEU A 289 8.05 15.63 7.09
CA LEU A 289 8.64 15.14 8.33
C LEU A 289 9.85 14.27 7.94
N SER A 290 11.03 14.81 8.19
CA SER A 290 12.31 14.18 7.84
C SER A 290 13.20 14.19 9.06
N GLY A 291 14.04 13.16 9.16
CA GLY A 291 14.92 12.94 10.29
C GLY A 291 14.29 12.06 11.37
N GLU A 292 15.11 11.14 11.88
CA GLU A 292 14.75 10.13 12.87
C GLU A 292 14.14 10.73 14.13
N LYS A 293 14.73 11.82 14.65
CA LYS A 293 14.24 12.51 15.85
C LYS A 293 12.80 13.01 15.70
N THR A 294 12.46 13.56 14.53
CA THR A 294 11.11 14.05 14.23
C THR A 294 10.10 12.91 14.23
N ILE A 295 10.48 11.76 13.66
CA ILE A 295 9.63 10.55 13.62
C ILE A 295 9.42 9.99 15.03
N GLN A 296 10.50 9.89 15.82
CA GLN A 296 10.42 9.44 17.22
C GLN A 296 9.53 10.37 18.05
N ASP A 297 9.58 11.68 17.83
CA ASP A 297 8.71 12.63 18.53
C ASP A 297 7.22 12.46 18.15
N GLN A 298 6.91 12.07 16.90
CA GLN A 298 5.55 11.67 16.51
C GLN A 298 5.14 10.33 17.12
N ALA A 299 6.05 9.38 17.26
CA ALA A 299 5.76 8.09 17.89
C ALA A 299 5.42 8.24 19.39
N LYS A 300 6.01 9.23 20.07
CA LYS A 300 5.76 9.51 21.50
C LYS A 300 4.32 9.90 21.81
N VAL A 301 3.59 10.47 20.85
CA VAL A 301 2.19 10.87 21.07
C VAL A 301 1.20 9.73 20.87
N LEU A 302 1.66 8.57 20.41
CA LEU A 302 0.82 7.40 20.16
C LEU A 302 0.41 6.70 21.46
N PRO A 303 -0.82 6.17 21.56
CA PRO A 303 -1.29 5.41 22.72
C PRO A 303 -0.38 4.24 23.10
N SER A 304 0.22 3.59 22.12
CA SER A 304 1.14 2.46 22.30
C SER A 304 2.48 2.83 22.95
N TYR A 305 2.92 4.10 22.89
CA TYR A 305 4.24 4.51 23.37
C TYR A 305 4.45 4.21 24.86
N GLU A 306 3.49 4.58 25.70
CA GLU A 306 3.56 4.34 27.15
C GLU A 306 3.56 2.84 27.48
N LYS A 307 2.83 2.04 26.71
CA LYS A 307 2.83 0.57 26.87
C LYS A 307 4.20 -0.01 26.53
N ARG A 308 4.82 0.44 25.44
CA ARG A 308 6.17 -0.01 25.03
C ARG A 308 7.24 0.37 26.06
N LYS A 309 7.26 1.63 26.49
CA LYS A 309 8.25 2.11 27.48
C LYS A 309 8.20 1.32 28.78
N LYS A 310 7.00 0.93 29.23
CA LYS A 310 6.84 0.04 30.39
C LYS A 310 7.43 -1.35 30.12
N ASN A 311 7.13 -1.94 28.96
CA ASN A 311 7.66 -3.25 28.59
C ASN A 311 9.19 -3.23 28.45
N GLU A 312 9.77 -2.19 27.84
CA GLU A 312 11.22 -2.01 27.71
C GLU A 312 11.89 -1.94 29.09
N ALA A 313 11.36 -1.13 30.02
CA ALA A 313 11.90 -1.03 31.37
C ALA A 313 11.86 -2.38 32.12
N VAL A 314 10.82 -3.19 31.89
CA VAL A 314 10.72 -4.55 32.43
C VAL A 314 11.79 -5.46 31.83
N ILE A 315 12.01 -5.39 30.52
CA ILE A 315 13.03 -6.17 29.80
C ILE A 315 14.45 -5.77 30.26
N GLU A 316 14.75 -4.47 30.35
CA GLU A 316 16.07 -3.97 30.80
C GLU A 316 16.39 -4.40 32.23
N LYS A 317 15.44 -4.22 33.15
CA LYS A 317 15.59 -4.66 34.54
C LYS A 317 15.87 -6.17 34.62
N ARG A 318 15.27 -6.95 33.72
CA ARG A 318 15.47 -8.39 33.62
C ARG A 318 16.85 -8.74 33.06
N LEU A 319 17.30 -8.09 31.98
CA LEU A 319 18.63 -8.25 31.42
C LEU A 319 19.73 -7.97 32.45
N MET A 320 19.58 -6.91 33.26
CA MET A 320 20.51 -6.63 34.37
C MET A 320 20.51 -7.77 35.40
N SER A 321 19.34 -8.21 35.85
CA SER A 321 19.23 -9.30 36.85
C SER A 321 19.76 -10.65 36.36
N MET A 322 19.76 -10.89 35.05
CA MET A 322 20.30 -12.13 34.45
C MET A 322 21.82 -12.04 34.32
N LYS A 323 22.36 -10.89 33.89
CA LYS A 323 23.80 -10.62 33.89
C LYS A 323 24.42 -10.72 35.29
N GLU A 324 23.68 -10.36 36.33
CA GLU A 324 24.14 -10.52 37.72
C GLU A 324 24.11 -11.98 38.21
N LYS A 325 23.20 -12.82 37.68
CA LYS A 325 23.04 -14.23 38.08
C LYS A 325 23.97 -15.18 37.33
N ILE A 326 24.34 -14.84 36.10
CA ILE A 326 25.24 -15.62 35.24
C ILE A 326 26.59 -14.93 35.33
N GLY A 327 27.44 -15.35 36.27
CA GLY A 327 28.83 -14.89 36.31
C GLY A 327 29.53 -15.13 34.97
N ASP A 328 30.44 -14.23 34.61
CA ASP A 328 31.05 -13.95 33.29
C ASP A 328 31.72 -15.12 32.52
N GLU A 329 31.62 -16.38 32.96
CA GLU A 329 32.40 -17.51 32.38
C GLU A 329 31.59 -18.76 32.00
N LYS A 330 30.25 -18.75 32.07
CA LYS A 330 29.42 -19.91 31.63
C LYS A 330 28.23 -19.54 30.73
N ALA A 331 28.35 -18.45 29.97
CA ALA A 331 27.29 -18.00 29.07
C ALA A 331 27.18 -18.80 27.76
N ASP A 332 28.20 -19.59 27.37
CA ASP A 332 28.31 -20.05 25.98
C ASP A 332 27.69 -21.43 25.64
N SER A 333 27.29 -22.29 26.59
CA SER A 333 27.00 -23.71 26.24
C SER A 333 25.57 -24.22 26.43
N GLU A 334 24.66 -23.52 27.11
CA GLU A 334 23.30 -24.06 27.38
C GLU A 334 22.12 -23.23 26.80
N PHE A 335 22.38 -22.13 26.08
CA PHE A 335 21.32 -21.18 25.65
C PHE A 335 21.23 -20.94 24.13
N LEU A 336 21.87 -21.80 23.33
CA LEU A 336 22.29 -21.51 21.95
C LEU A 336 21.20 -21.43 20.84
N PHE A 337 19.89 -21.39 21.11
CA PHE A 337 18.89 -21.45 20.01
C PHE A 337 17.75 -20.43 20.01
N VAL A 338 17.58 -19.62 21.06
CA VAL A 338 16.54 -18.56 21.07
C VAL A 338 17.14 -17.17 21.31
N GLU A 339 18.28 -17.09 22.01
CA GLU A 339 18.92 -15.82 22.33
C GLU A 339 19.94 -15.37 21.29
N GLU A 340 20.51 -16.27 20.47
CA GLU A 340 21.32 -15.86 19.33
C GLU A 340 20.49 -14.98 18.38
N SER A 341 19.18 -15.21 18.24
CA SER A 341 18.31 -14.36 17.42
C SER A 341 18.13 -12.96 18.01
N LEU A 342 17.95 -12.83 19.32
CA LEU A 342 17.76 -11.54 19.99
C LEU A 342 19.09 -10.78 20.12
N PHE A 343 20.18 -11.47 20.46
CA PHE A 343 21.52 -10.88 20.53
C PHE A 343 22.06 -10.54 19.14
N THR A 344 21.85 -11.40 18.13
CA THR A 344 22.19 -11.10 16.73
C THR A 344 21.29 -10.01 16.16
N VAL A 345 19.99 -9.95 16.49
CA VAL A 345 19.13 -8.82 16.10
C VAL A 345 19.56 -7.53 16.80
N LEU A 346 19.96 -7.56 18.08
CA LEU A 346 20.46 -6.39 18.80
C LEU A 346 21.86 -5.97 18.32
N GLU A 347 22.75 -6.91 17.99
CA GLU A 347 24.05 -6.63 17.39
C GLU A 347 23.92 -6.16 15.94
N LEU A 348 23.03 -6.75 15.15
CA LEU A 348 22.65 -6.27 13.82
C LEU A 348 22.03 -4.89 13.91
N ASN A 349 21.12 -4.61 14.86
CA ASN A 349 20.54 -3.29 15.07
C ASN A 349 21.60 -2.28 15.52
N ALA A 350 22.58 -2.68 16.34
CA ALA A 350 23.70 -1.82 16.75
C ALA A 350 24.70 -1.58 15.61
N GLN A 351 24.98 -2.59 14.78
CA GLN A 351 25.79 -2.47 13.58
C GLN A 351 25.08 -1.66 12.50
N ASN A 352 23.76 -1.81 12.35
CA ASN A 352 22.91 -1.04 11.45
C ASN A 352 22.86 0.41 11.89
N LYS A 353 22.66 0.73 13.18
CA LYS A 353 22.77 2.11 13.70
C LYS A 353 24.12 2.76 13.40
N LYS A 354 25.22 2.01 13.53
CA LYS A 354 26.57 2.50 13.14
C LYS A 354 26.72 2.68 11.63
N THR A 355 26.07 1.83 10.84
CA THR A 355 26.08 1.88 9.37
C THR A 355 25.20 3.03 8.86
N GLU A 356 24.05 3.27 9.48
CA GLU A 356 23.16 4.40 9.26
C GLU A 356 23.85 5.72 9.58
N GLN A 357 24.59 5.81 10.70
CA GLN A 357 25.41 6.97 11.01
C GLN A 357 26.47 7.22 9.94
N LYS A 358 27.15 6.17 9.45
CA LYS A 358 28.09 6.29 8.34
C LYS A 358 27.43 6.71 7.03
N VAL A 359 26.26 6.16 6.69
CA VAL A 359 25.52 6.49 5.46
C VAL A 359 24.97 7.92 5.54
N GLN A 360 24.44 8.34 6.69
CA GLN A 360 24.02 9.72 6.94
C GLN A 360 25.21 10.68 6.85
N ASP A 361 26.34 10.40 7.50
CA ASP A 361 27.55 11.22 7.40
C ASP A 361 28.10 11.30 5.96
N THR A 362 28.02 10.21 5.20
CA THR A 362 28.48 10.17 3.79
C THR A 362 27.51 10.91 2.87
N THR A 363 26.21 10.83 3.15
CA THR A 363 25.16 11.54 2.41
C THR A 363 25.22 13.03 2.73
N GLN A 364 25.41 13.39 3.99
CA GLN A 364 25.56 14.77 4.47
C GLN A 364 26.85 15.42 3.93
N LYS A 365 27.98 14.69 3.87
CA LYS A 365 29.20 15.15 3.16
C LYS A 365 29.01 15.30 1.65
N LYS A 366 28.19 14.45 1.01
CA LYS A 366 27.80 14.63 -0.41
C LYS A 366 26.90 15.84 -0.62
N PHE A 367 26.13 16.24 0.39
CA PHE A 367 25.28 17.44 0.35
C PHE A 367 25.98 18.72 0.85
N GLU A 368 27.11 18.62 1.53
CA GLU A 368 27.96 19.77 1.91
C GLU A 368 28.92 20.18 0.77
N ASN A 369 29.27 19.26 -0.15
CA ASN A 369 30.01 19.57 -1.39
C ASN A 369 29.10 20.16 -2.50
N LYS A 370 28.15 21.03 -2.15
CA LYS A 370 27.13 21.59 -3.05
C LYS A 370 27.47 23.00 -3.57
N ASP A 371 28.75 23.31 -3.75
CA ASP A 371 29.17 24.56 -4.40
C ASP A 371 29.14 24.50 -5.95
N ASP A 372 28.61 23.43 -6.56
CA ASP A 372 28.57 23.25 -8.03
C ASP A 372 27.15 23.15 -8.64
N PHE A 373 26.10 23.53 -7.92
CA PHE A 373 24.75 23.66 -8.50
C PHE A 373 24.24 25.10 -8.40
N ASP A 374 24.60 25.92 -9.39
CA ASP A 374 23.95 27.20 -9.67
C ASP A 374 22.44 26.97 -9.92
N GLU A 375 21.60 27.42 -8.99
CA GLU A 375 20.12 27.39 -9.07
C GLU A 375 19.56 28.22 -10.24
N ASP A 376 20.39 28.97 -10.96
CA ASP A 376 20.03 29.78 -12.12
C ASP A 376 20.31 29.12 -13.49
N SER A 377 20.77 27.86 -13.54
CA SER A 377 21.08 27.25 -14.84
C SER A 377 19.81 27.00 -15.68
N GLU A 378 19.82 27.55 -16.91
CA GLU A 378 18.81 27.38 -17.96
C GLU A 378 18.43 25.91 -18.23
N ASP A 379 19.32 24.97 -17.91
CA ASP A 379 19.11 23.53 -18.12
C ASP A 379 18.04 22.92 -17.20
N VAL A 380 17.86 23.44 -15.98
CA VAL A 380 16.79 22.97 -15.07
C VAL A 380 15.43 23.46 -15.56
N LYS A 381 15.35 24.70 -16.06
CA LYS A 381 14.13 25.25 -16.68
C LYS A 381 13.74 24.47 -17.94
N ARG A 382 14.71 24.17 -18.82
CA ARG A 382 14.47 23.35 -20.02
C ARG A 382 13.95 21.95 -19.72
N ARG A 383 14.50 21.28 -18.70
CA ARG A 383 14.04 19.93 -18.30
C ARG A 383 12.62 19.92 -17.74
N MET A 384 12.23 20.98 -17.01
CA MET A 384 10.86 21.12 -16.50
C MET A 384 9.85 21.45 -17.61
N GLU A 385 10.25 22.18 -18.65
CA GLU A 385 9.40 22.46 -19.82
C GLU A 385 9.21 21.24 -20.73
N THR A 386 10.20 20.33 -20.78
CA THR A 386 10.12 19.11 -21.60
C THR A 386 9.25 18.02 -20.94
N LEU A 387 9.06 18.08 -19.62
CA LEU A 387 8.16 17.19 -18.86
C LEU A 387 6.71 17.69 -18.83
N ALA A 388 6.45 18.90 -19.33
CA ALA A 388 5.13 19.52 -19.38
C ALA A 388 4.47 19.48 -20.78
N GLN A 389 5.14 18.89 -21.76
CA GLN A 389 4.60 18.52 -23.08
C GLN A 389 4.32 17.02 -23.11
#